data_AF-A0A6A4ZGF4-F1
#
_entry.id   AF-A0A6A4ZGF4-F1
#
_cell.length_a   1.000
_cell.length_b   1.000
_cell.length_c   1.000
_cell.angle_alpha   90.00
_cell.angle_beta   90.00
_cell.angle_gamma   90.00
#
_symmetry.space_group_name_H-M   'P 1'
#
loop_
_entity.id
_entity.type
_entity.pdbx_description
1 polymer ?
#
loop_
_entity_poly.entity_id
_entity_poly.type
_entity_poly.pdbx_seq_one_letter_code
_entity_poly.pdbx_strand_id
1 'polypeptide(L)'
;MTFLKPLLTTPSPRFRLRLNTLVEKVNIDDKHRAVSVNIRTSTGISSVIHAKEAIVLTAGAIHTPKLLTLSGIASKNVLADLGIPVVVDLPLVGNNLQDHPAIALLFQAQTPLDINFTTAWEDYIHRAATGWLSTPGLAAGAFLIPPGSTAPQLQLTFFPRNSEPQWTNASNSQVLFTIALL
;
A
#
# COMPACT_ATOMS: atom_id res chain seq x y z
N MET A 1 12.19 4.34 -8.76
CA MET A 1 11.25 5.40 -9.20
C MET A 1 10.89 5.19 -10.68
N THR A 2 10.01 4.24 -10.99
CA THR A 2 9.75 3.84 -12.38
C THR A 2 8.86 4.82 -13.13
N PHE A 3 7.78 5.32 -12.50
CA PHE A 3 6.80 6.18 -13.17
C PHE A 3 7.04 7.68 -12.98
N LEU A 4 7.59 8.09 -11.84
CA LEU A 4 7.83 9.52 -11.56
C LEU A 4 9.13 10.04 -12.15
N LYS A 5 10.20 9.22 -12.22
CA LYS A 5 11.52 9.68 -12.70
C LYS A 5 11.45 10.29 -14.10
N PRO A 6 10.80 9.68 -15.11
CA PRO A 6 10.69 10.30 -16.43
C PRO A 6 10.00 11.68 -16.43
N LEU A 7 8.94 11.83 -15.61
CA LEU A 7 8.20 13.09 -15.49
C LEU A 7 8.97 14.19 -14.76
N LEU A 8 9.90 13.82 -13.90
CA LEU A 8 10.77 14.74 -13.17
C LEU A 8 12.02 15.12 -13.97
N THR A 9 12.56 14.21 -14.78
CA THR A 9 13.71 14.47 -15.67
C THR A 9 13.33 15.27 -16.90
N THR A 10 12.07 15.25 -17.31
CA THR A 10 11.54 16.05 -18.41
C THR A 10 10.37 16.91 -17.90
N PRO A 11 10.67 18.04 -17.22
CA PRO A 11 9.64 18.87 -16.59
C PRO A 11 8.63 19.38 -17.62
N SER A 12 7.34 19.24 -17.29
CA SER A 12 6.24 19.77 -18.10
C SER A 12 5.35 20.66 -17.22
N PRO A 13 4.84 21.79 -17.73
CA PRO A 13 3.88 22.61 -16.98
C PRO A 13 2.56 21.89 -16.70
N ARG A 14 2.31 20.75 -17.38
CA ARG A 14 1.12 19.91 -17.23
C ARG A 14 1.19 18.95 -16.03
N PHE A 15 2.34 18.81 -15.39
CA PHE A 15 2.53 17.92 -14.24
C PHE A 15 3.13 18.69 -13.07
N ARG A 16 2.54 18.52 -11.88
CA ARG A 16 3.04 19.11 -10.64
C ARG A 16 3.02 18.06 -9.54
N LEU A 17 4.19 17.76 -8.99
CA LEU A 17 4.33 16.90 -7.82
C LEU A 17 4.43 17.78 -6.57
N ARG A 18 3.54 17.57 -5.59
CA ARG A 18 3.59 18.22 -4.28
C ARG A 18 3.87 17.18 -3.22
N LEU A 19 5.11 17.10 -2.76
CA LEU A 19 5.49 16.27 -1.62
C LEU A 19 5.12 16.97 -0.31
N ASN A 20 5.12 16.21 0.79
CA ASN A 20 4.88 16.74 2.14
C ASN A 20 3.61 17.61 2.23
N THR A 21 2.58 17.18 1.51
CA THR A 21 1.31 17.90 1.36
C THR A 21 0.19 16.92 1.70
N LEU A 22 -0.45 17.12 2.85
CA LEU A 22 -1.58 16.30 3.29
C LEU A 22 -2.86 16.83 2.66
N VAL A 23 -3.64 15.96 2.02
CA VAL A 23 -5.02 16.27 1.63
C VAL A 23 -5.93 15.96 2.82
N GLU A 24 -6.69 16.95 3.28
CA GLU A 24 -7.50 16.86 4.49
C GLU A 24 -8.98 16.64 4.19
N LYS A 25 -9.46 17.17 3.06
CA LYS A 25 -10.88 17.14 2.67
C LYS A 25 -11.04 17.32 1.16
N VAL A 26 -12.04 16.65 0.57
CA VAL A 26 -12.57 16.95 -0.76
C VAL A 26 -13.83 17.80 -0.60
N ASN A 27 -13.91 18.90 -1.33
CA ASN A 27 -15.08 19.78 -1.32
C ASN A 27 -16.01 19.41 -2.48
N ILE A 28 -17.29 19.23 -2.15
CA ILE A 28 -18.35 18.89 -3.08
C ILE A 28 -19.30 20.10 -3.19
N ASP A 29 -19.73 20.44 -4.39
CA ASP A 29 -20.71 21.51 -4.62
C ASP A 29 -22.16 21.02 -4.47
N ASP A 30 -23.12 21.96 -4.54
CA ASP A 30 -24.56 21.66 -4.43
C ASP A 30 -25.10 20.78 -5.56
N LYS A 31 -24.31 20.56 -6.63
CA LYS A 31 -24.63 19.67 -7.75
C LYS A 31 -23.97 18.30 -7.60
N HIS A 32 -23.46 17.98 -6.40
CA HIS A 32 -22.73 16.76 -6.08
C HIS A 32 -21.46 16.55 -6.91
N ARG A 33 -20.78 17.63 -7.33
CA ARG A 33 -19.49 17.55 -8.03
C ARG A 33 -18.34 17.81 -7.08
N ALA A 34 -17.28 16.99 -7.17
CA ALA A 34 -16.03 17.26 -6.48
C ALA A 34 -15.27 18.39 -7.20
N VAL A 35 -15.04 19.51 -6.51
CA VAL A 35 -14.55 20.75 -7.13
C VAL A 35 -13.18 21.19 -6.63
N SER A 36 -12.79 20.80 -5.42
CA SER A 36 -11.48 21.14 -4.86
C SER A 36 -11.07 20.21 -3.73
N VAL A 37 -9.81 20.33 -3.33
CA VAL A 37 -9.27 19.68 -2.13
C VAL A 37 -8.65 20.70 -1.19
N ASN A 38 -8.85 20.52 0.10
CA ASN A 38 -8.12 21.24 1.14
C ASN A 38 -6.81 20.51 1.39
N ILE A 39 -5.70 21.25 1.37
CA ILE A 39 -4.38 20.72 1.64
C ILE A 39 -3.70 21.47 2.78
N ARG A 40 -2.81 20.76 3.48
CA ARG A 40 -1.88 21.34 4.46
C ARG A 40 -0.47 20.87 4.19
N THR A 41 0.48 21.81 4.09
CA THR A 41 1.90 21.51 3.92
C THR A 41 2.55 21.08 5.24
N SER A 42 3.74 20.48 5.18
CA SER A 42 4.54 20.19 6.38
C SER A 42 4.91 21.42 7.20
N THR A 43 4.94 22.61 6.59
CA THR A 43 5.14 23.89 7.27
C THR A 43 3.86 24.42 7.95
N GLY A 44 2.75 23.70 7.88
CA GLY A 44 1.46 24.07 8.45
C GLY A 44 0.63 25.04 7.61
N ILE A 45 1.06 25.35 6.38
CA ILE A 45 0.32 26.25 5.48
C ILE A 45 -0.86 25.49 4.88
N SER A 46 -2.07 25.98 5.13
CA SER A 46 -3.29 25.46 4.52
C SER A 46 -3.66 26.22 3.24
N SER A 47 -4.14 25.49 2.23
CA SER A 47 -4.64 26.09 0.98
C SER A 47 -5.66 25.17 0.29
N VAL A 48 -6.34 25.70 -0.72
CA VAL A 48 -7.34 24.96 -1.51
C VAL A 48 -6.84 24.82 -2.94
N ILE A 49 -6.91 23.61 -3.49
CA ILE A 49 -6.59 23.33 -4.90
C ILE A 49 -7.88 22.96 -5.63
N HIS A 50 -8.24 23.73 -6.65
CA HIS A 50 -9.41 23.45 -7.49
C HIS A 50 -9.08 22.48 -8.63
N ALA A 51 -10.02 21.59 -8.90
CA ALA A 51 -9.99 20.68 -10.05
C ALA A 51 -10.98 21.15 -11.11
N LYS A 52 -10.56 21.16 -12.38
CA LYS A 52 -11.43 21.53 -13.50
C LYS A 52 -12.34 20.37 -13.96
N GLU A 53 -11.83 19.15 -13.88
CA GLU A 53 -12.49 17.97 -14.46
C GLU A 53 -12.80 16.92 -13.40
N ALA A 54 -11.78 16.39 -12.72
CA ALA A 54 -11.94 15.29 -11.77
C ALA A 54 -10.92 15.35 -10.62
N ILE A 55 -11.29 14.68 -9.52
CA ILE A 55 -10.41 14.39 -8.39
C ILE A 55 -10.36 12.86 -8.27
N VAL A 56 -9.15 12.29 -8.33
CA VAL A 56 -8.93 10.84 -8.22
C VAL A 56 -8.25 10.55 -6.89
N LEU A 57 -8.87 9.70 -6.07
CA LEU A 57 -8.33 9.32 -4.77
C LEU A 57 -7.55 8.01 -4.88
N THR A 58 -6.26 8.06 -4.57
CA THR A 58 -5.35 6.91 -4.54
C THR A 58 -4.56 6.87 -3.23
N ALA A 59 -5.23 7.15 -2.11
CA ALA A 59 -4.60 7.22 -0.78
C ALA A 59 -4.44 5.84 -0.09
N GLY A 60 -4.69 4.75 -0.82
CA GLY A 60 -4.68 3.38 -0.29
C GLY A 60 -5.99 2.98 0.40
N ALA A 61 -6.11 1.70 0.74
CA ALA A 61 -7.33 1.09 1.26
C ALA A 61 -7.79 1.67 2.61
N ILE A 62 -6.86 2.19 3.41
CA ILE A 62 -7.15 2.76 4.73
C ILE A 62 -7.48 4.26 4.65
N HIS A 63 -6.66 5.05 3.95
CA HIS A 63 -6.83 6.51 3.98
C HIS A 63 -7.84 7.04 2.96
N THR A 64 -8.12 6.32 1.88
CA THR A 64 -9.17 6.72 0.92
C THR A 64 -10.55 6.80 1.58
N PRO A 65 -11.06 5.75 2.27
CA PRO A 65 -12.35 5.86 2.95
C PRO A 65 -12.32 6.89 4.09
N LYS A 66 -11.22 7.03 4.83
CA LYS A 66 -11.06 8.09 5.83
C LYS A 66 -11.26 9.48 5.22
N LEU A 67 -10.62 9.76 4.08
CA LEU A 67 -10.74 11.05 3.41
C LEU A 67 -12.16 11.30 2.90
N LEU A 68 -12.84 10.27 2.38
CA LEU A 68 -14.25 10.37 2.01
C LEU A 68 -15.14 10.71 3.21
N THR A 69 -14.95 10.03 4.35
CA THR A 69 -15.66 10.31 5.60
C THR A 69 -15.44 11.75 6.07
N LEU A 70 -14.19 12.22 6.10
CA LEU A 70 -13.85 13.62 6.44
C LEU A 70 -14.43 14.65 5.44
N SER A 71 -14.79 14.20 4.25
CA SER A 71 -15.46 14.98 3.21
C SER A 71 -16.99 14.94 3.29
N GLY A 72 -17.56 14.27 4.30
CA GLY A 72 -19.00 14.11 4.47
C GLY A 72 -19.61 13.02 3.58
N ILE A 73 -18.79 12.09 3.08
CA ILE A 73 -19.20 10.97 2.23
C ILE A 73 -18.98 9.65 2.98
N ALA A 74 -19.99 9.23 3.75
CA ALA A 74 -20.02 7.97 4.50
C ALA A 74 -21.46 7.70 4.99
N SER A 75 -21.66 6.67 5.80
CA SER A 75 -22.94 6.47 6.52
C SER A 75 -23.31 7.71 7.34
N LYS A 76 -24.57 8.15 7.27
CA LYS A 76 -25.11 9.21 8.15
C LYS A 76 -24.77 9.03 9.63
N ASN A 77 -24.83 7.81 10.15
CA ASN A 77 -24.55 7.54 11.56
C ASN A 77 -23.09 7.83 11.91
N VAL A 78 -22.15 7.33 11.09
CA VAL A 78 -20.72 7.59 11.26
C VAL A 78 -20.42 9.09 11.18
N LEU A 79 -21.05 9.79 10.24
CA LEU A 79 -20.87 11.23 10.09
C LEU A 79 -21.44 12.00 11.29
N ALA A 80 -22.62 11.62 11.79
CA ALA A 80 -23.24 12.21 12.96
C ALA A 80 -22.39 12.02 14.23
N ASP A 81 -21.86 10.81 14.46
CA ASP A 81 -21.00 10.49 15.60
C ASP A 81 -19.71 11.33 15.60
N LEU A 82 -19.23 11.72 14.42
CA LEU A 82 -18.04 12.55 14.23
C LEU A 82 -18.35 14.05 14.15
N GLY A 83 -19.63 14.46 14.20
CA GLY A 83 -20.04 15.86 14.02
C GLY A 83 -19.79 16.41 12.62
N ILE A 84 -19.75 15.56 11.60
CA ILE A 84 -19.49 15.93 10.20
C ILE A 84 -20.83 16.08 9.45
N PRO A 85 -21.06 17.21 8.75
CA PRO A 85 -22.23 17.35 7.89
C PRO A 85 -22.29 16.30 6.79
N VAL A 86 -23.48 15.77 6.55
CA VAL A 86 -23.73 14.75 5.51
C VAL A 86 -23.77 15.44 4.16
N VAL A 87 -22.82 15.10 3.29
CA VAL A 87 -22.79 15.51 1.88
C VAL A 87 -23.39 14.42 1.02
N VAL A 88 -22.94 13.17 1.21
CA VAL A 88 -23.51 11.98 0.56
C VAL A 88 -23.59 10.86 1.59
N ASP A 89 -24.79 10.31 1.76
CA ASP A 89 -25.01 9.11 2.60
C ASP A 89 -24.60 7.87 1.82
N LEU A 90 -23.40 7.36 2.09
CA LEU A 90 -22.83 6.20 1.42
C LEU A 90 -22.36 5.16 2.46
N PRO A 91 -23.27 4.26 2.91
CA PRO A 91 -23.03 3.44 4.09
C PRO A 91 -21.85 2.47 4.00
N LEU A 92 -21.46 2.06 2.79
CA LEU A 92 -20.38 1.11 2.58
C LEU A 92 -18.97 1.73 2.59
N VAL A 93 -18.85 3.06 2.66
CA VAL A 93 -17.53 3.70 2.75
C VAL A 93 -16.81 3.26 4.03
N GLY A 94 -15.61 2.70 3.86
CA GLY A 94 -14.79 2.19 4.96
C GLY A 94 -15.14 0.78 5.43
N ASN A 95 -16.16 0.15 4.86
CA ASN A 95 -16.52 -1.24 5.14
C ASN A 95 -15.85 -2.21 4.15
N ASN A 96 -15.94 -3.51 4.46
CA ASN A 96 -15.38 -4.59 3.63
C ASN A 96 -13.87 -4.44 3.38
N LEU A 97 -13.12 -4.02 4.41
CA LEU A 97 -11.65 -4.12 4.37
C LEU A 97 -11.27 -5.61 4.33
N GLN A 98 -10.50 -5.97 3.33
CA GLN A 98 -9.96 -7.31 3.16
C GLN A 98 -8.44 -7.23 3.22
N ASP A 99 -7.86 -8.23 3.84
CA ASP A 99 -6.42 -8.42 3.94
C ASP A 99 -6.15 -9.93 3.87
N HIS A 100 -4.89 -10.31 3.72
CA HIS A 100 -4.46 -11.70 3.67
C HIS A 100 -3.79 -12.08 4.99
N PRO A 101 -4.54 -12.47 6.03
CA PRO A 101 -3.95 -12.86 7.30
C PRO A 101 -3.06 -14.09 7.09
N ALA A 102 -1.85 -14.04 7.65
CA ALA A 102 -0.84 -15.07 7.46
C ALA A 102 -0.26 -15.54 8.80
N ILE A 103 0.08 -16.82 8.85
CA ILE A 103 0.89 -17.39 9.93
C ILE A 103 2.31 -17.67 9.43
N ALA A 104 3.28 -17.44 10.31
CA ALA A 104 4.69 -17.69 10.06
C ALA A 104 5.14 -18.94 10.83
N LEU A 105 5.74 -19.88 10.12
CA LEU A 105 6.34 -21.11 10.64
C LEU A 105 7.84 -21.08 10.34
N LEU A 106 8.65 -21.45 11.32
CA LEU A 106 10.10 -21.44 11.22
C LEU A 106 10.65 -22.85 11.25
N PHE A 107 11.47 -23.18 10.26
CA PHE A 107 12.11 -24.49 10.12
C PHE A 107 13.62 -24.35 10.04
N GLN A 108 14.33 -25.32 10.61
CA GLN A 108 15.78 -25.43 10.48
C GLN A 108 16.11 -26.17 9.18
N ALA A 109 16.89 -25.54 8.30
CA ALA A 109 17.47 -26.17 7.12
C ALA A 109 18.63 -27.08 7.52
N GLN A 110 18.76 -28.21 6.82
CA GLN A 110 19.88 -29.15 7.02
C GLN A 110 21.21 -28.59 6.53
N THR A 111 21.18 -27.75 5.49
CA THR A 111 22.33 -27.02 4.97
C THR A 111 22.13 -25.53 5.15
N PRO A 112 23.20 -24.77 5.47
CA PRO A 112 23.11 -23.32 5.50
C PRO A 112 22.64 -22.74 4.16
N LEU A 113 21.76 -21.75 4.24
CA LEU A 113 21.30 -20.91 3.14
C LEU A 113 22.21 -19.69 3.10
N ASP A 114 23.07 -19.62 2.08
CA ASP A 114 24.06 -18.55 1.95
C ASP A 114 23.42 -17.31 1.30
N ILE A 115 22.58 -16.61 2.07
CA ILE A 115 21.96 -15.35 1.65
C ILE A 115 22.45 -14.23 2.55
N ASN A 116 23.30 -13.39 1.98
CA ASN A 116 23.78 -12.16 2.60
C ASN A 116 23.01 -10.97 2.01
N PHE A 117 22.19 -10.33 2.84
CA PHE A 117 21.34 -9.22 2.39
C PHE A 117 22.15 -7.97 2.02
N THR A 118 23.32 -7.77 2.67
CA THR A 118 24.22 -6.66 2.35
C THR A 118 24.75 -6.78 0.93
N THR A 119 25.29 -7.95 0.57
CA THR A 119 25.77 -8.19 -0.81
C THR A 119 24.61 -8.17 -1.81
N ALA A 120 23.44 -8.69 -1.45
CA ALA A 120 22.26 -8.65 -2.31
C ALA A 120 21.81 -7.21 -2.62
N TRP A 121 21.95 -6.29 -1.66
CA TRP A 121 21.65 -4.88 -1.84
C TRP A 121 22.70 -4.16 -2.69
N GLU A 122 23.98 -4.44 -2.48
CA GLU A 122 25.08 -3.94 -3.31
C GLU A 122 24.90 -4.36 -4.77
N ASP A 123 24.56 -5.63 -5.00
CA ASP A 123 24.29 -6.18 -6.31
C ASP A 123 23.12 -5.47 -7.00
N TYR A 124 22.03 -5.25 -6.28
CA TYR A 124 20.84 -4.62 -6.84
C TYR A 124 21.07 -3.14 -7.18
N ILE A 125 21.69 -2.38 -6.28
CA ILE A 125 21.93 -0.94 -6.48
C ILE A 125 23.02 -0.70 -7.52
N HIS A 126 24.14 -1.42 -7.42
CA HIS A 126 25.35 -1.10 -8.19
C HIS A 126 25.51 -1.96 -9.45
N ARG A 127 24.80 -3.09 -9.57
CA ARG A 127 24.87 -3.97 -10.75
C ARG A 127 23.54 -3.98 -11.52
N ALA A 128 23.00 -2.79 -11.78
CA ALA A 128 21.86 -2.59 -12.69
C ALA A 128 20.59 -3.40 -12.34
N ALA A 129 20.20 -3.43 -11.07
CA ALA A 129 19.04 -4.19 -10.58
C ALA A 129 19.14 -5.69 -10.92
N THR A 130 20.32 -6.28 -10.72
CA THR A 130 20.55 -7.74 -10.80
C THR A 130 20.71 -8.32 -9.39
N GLY A 131 20.82 -9.65 -9.29
CA GLY A 131 21.06 -10.34 -8.02
C GLY A 131 19.78 -10.75 -7.29
N TRP A 132 19.88 -11.19 -6.04
CA TRP A 132 18.76 -11.80 -5.31
C TRP A 132 17.52 -10.89 -5.22
N LEU A 133 17.73 -9.58 -5.01
CA LEU A 133 16.64 -8.59 -4.92
C LEU A 133 16.02 -8.23 -6.27
N SER A 134 16.58 -8.70 -7.39
CA SER A 134 15.92 -8.63 -8.70
C SER A 134 14.95 -9.80 -8.95
N THR A 135 14.88 -10.73 -8.01
CA THR A 135 13.89 -11.81 -7.99
C THR A 135 12.75 -11.47 -7.03
N PRO A 136 11.62 -12.21 -7.04
CA PRO A 136 10.52 -11.98 -6.10
C PRO A 136 10.87 -12.22 -4.62
N GLY A 137 12.10 -12.63 -4.28
CA GLY A 137 12.52 -13.00 -2.92
C GLY A 137 11.93 -14.32 -2.40
N LEU A 138 10.90 -14.84 -3.08
CA LEU A 138 10.29 -16.15 -2.87
C LEU A 138 11.19 -17.25 -3.44
N ALA A 139 11.65 -18.17 -2.58
CA ALA A 139 12.34 -19.37 -3.04
C ALA A 139 11.35 -20.36 -3.69
N ALA A 140 10.14 -20.43 -3.14
CA ALA A 140 9.02 -21.18 -3.69
C ALA A 140 7.69 -20.60 -3.21
N GLY A 141 6.62 -20.86 -3.96
CA GLY A 141 5.27 -20.54 -3.55
C GLY A 141 4.25 -21.49 -4.18
N ALA A 142 3.10 -21.63 -3.54
CA ALA A 142 1.99 -22.42 -4.07
C ALA A 142 0.66 -21.79 -3.68
N PHE A 143 -0.36 -22.04 -4.50
CA PHE A 143 -1.73 -21.71 -4.20
C PHE A 143 -2.50 -23.01 -4.01
N LEU A 144 -3.20 -23.16 -2.88
CA LEU A 144 -3.98 -24.36 -2.60
C LEU A 144 -5.47 -24.07 -2.69
N ILE A 145 -6.18 -25.02 -3.30
CA ILE A 145 -7.64 -25.10 -3.32
C ILE A 145 -8.04 -26.13 -2.26
N PRO A 146 -8.50 -25.69 -1.07
CA PRO A 146 -8.93 -26.63 -0.04
C PRO A 146 -10.21 -27.37 -0.47
N PRO A 147 -10.49 -28.55 0.11
CA PRO A 147 -11.74 -29.28 -0.14
C PRO A 147 -12.97 -28.37 0.03
N GLY A 148 -13.86 -28.38 -0.95
CA GLY A 148 -15.07 -27.54 -0.97
C GLY A 148 -14.90 -26.16 -1.60
N SER A 149 -13.69 -25.74 -1.98
CA SER A 149 -13.47 -24.52 -2.76
C SER A 149 -13.32 -24.83 -4.26
N THR A 150 -13.72 -23.87 -5.11
CA THR A 150 -13.45 -23.87 -6.56
C THR A 150 -12.33 -22.90 -6.95
N ALA A 151 -11.84 -22.10 -6.01
CA ALA A 151 -10.77 -21.12 -6.20
C ALA A 151 -9.66 -21.29 -5.16
N PRO A 152 -8.44 -20.81 -5.44
CA PRO A 152 -7.41 -20.68 -4.42
C PRO A 152 -7.92 -19.93 -3.19
N GLN A 153 -7.64 -20.47 -2.00
CA GLN A 153 -7.98 -19.83 -0.71
C GLN A 153 -6.75 -19.71 0.20
N LEU A 154 -5.66 -20.39 -0.16
CA LEU A 154 -4.43 -20.40 0.61
C LEU A 154 -3.26 -20.09 -0.30
N GLN A 155 -2.38 -19.20 0.17
CA GLN A 155 -1.09 -18.95 -0.43
C GLN A 155 0.00 -19.45 0.52
N LEU A 156 0.85 -20.32 -0.02
CA LEU A 156 2.04 -20.83 0.64
C LEU A 156 3.26 -20.10 0.08
N THR A 157 4.16 -19.67 0.96
CA THR A 157 5.39 -19.00 0.55
C THR A 157 6.57 -19.45 1.40
N PHE A 158 7.73 -19.57 0.77
CA PHE A 158 8.96 -20.04 1.39
C PHE A 158 10.07 -19.01 1.16
N PHE A 159 10.69 -18.60 2.25
CA PHE A 159 11.77 -17.62 2.27
C PHE A 159 12.90 -18.10 3.17
N PRO A 160 14.16 -17.95 2.77
CA PRO A 160 15.28 -17.97 3.70
C PRO A 160 15.05 -16.88 4.74
N ARG A 161 15.08 -17.18 6.04
CA ARG A 161 14.69 -16.21 7.08
C ARG A 161 15.49 -14.91 7.02
N ASN A 162 16.76 -15.00 6.64
CA ASN A 162 17.65 -13.85 6.53
C ASN A 162 17.39 -12.97 5.30
N SER A 163 16.47 -13.35 4.42
CA SER A 163 15.99 -12.49 3.34
C SER A 163 14.91 -11.50 3.78
N GLU A 164 14.44 -11.59 5.02
CA GLU A 164 13.43 -10.66 5.55
C GLU A 164 14.10 -9.45 6.22
N PRO A 165 13.79 -8.21 5.79
CA PRO A 165 14.43 -7.00 6.31
C PRO A 165 14.32 -6.82 7.84
N GLN A 166 13.27 -7.37 8.45
CA GLN A 166 13.03 -7.34 9.88
C GLN A 166 13.87 -8.37 10.69
N TRP A 167 14.56 -9.31 10.04
CA TRP A 167 15.30 -10.41 10.69
C TRP A 167 16.74 -10.57 10.19
N THR A 168 17.44 -9.46 9.98
CA THR A 168 18.82 -9.44 9.45
C THR A 168 19.88 -10.13 10.32
N ASN A 169 19.58 -10.42 11.59
CA ASN A 169 20.49 -11.11 12.53
C ASN A 169 20.09 -12.57 12.82
N ALA A 170 19.21 -13.17 12.02
CA ALA A 170 18.80 -14.56 12.24
C ALA A 170 19.83 -15.59 11.72
N SER A 171 19.67 -16.85 12.11
CA SER A 171 20.56 -17.94 11.69
C SER A 171 20.49 -18.15 10.18
N ASN A 172 21.65 -18.28 9.52
CA ASN A 172 21.78 -18.64 8.10
C ASN A 172 21.24 -20.04 7.76
N SER A 173 20.58 -20.74 8.67
CA SER A 173 20.06 -22.09 8.46
C SER A 173 18.58 -22.18 8.81
N GLN A 174 17.84 -21.08 8.68
CA GLN A 174 16.40 -21.05 8.93
C GLN A 174 15.62 -20.68 7.68
N VAL A 175 14.52 -21.39 7.46
CA VAL A 175 13.50 -21.11 6.44
C VAL A 175 12.25 -20.62 7.15
N LEU A 176 11.75 -19.48 6.68
CA LEU A 176 10.40 -19.00 6.96
C LEU A 176 9.43 -19.62 5.94
N PHE A 177 8.42 -20.28 6.47
CA PHE A 177 7.28 -20.76 5.71
C PHE A 177 6.05 -19.97 6.16
N THR A 178 5.33 -19.35 5.22
CA THR A 178 4.07 -18.69 5.56
C THR A 178 2.89 -19.32 4.86
N ILE A 179 1.76 -19.34 5.58
CA ILE A 179 0.45 -19.75 5.09
C ILE A 179 -0.45 -18.54 5.23
N ALA A 180 -0.88 -17.96 4.12
CA ALA A 180 -1.79 -16.83 4.07
C ALA A 180 -3.15 -17.26 3.53
N LEU A 181 -4.22 -16.70 4.10
CA LEU A 181 -5.56 -16.77 3.51
C LEU A 181 -5.69 -15.72 2.41
N LEU A 182 -6.38 -16.08 1.32
CA LEU A 182 -6.72 -15.20 0.21
C LEU A 182 -8.14 -14.63 0.33
#